data_AF-A0A7M7IYN8-F1
#
_entry.id   AF-A0A7M7IYN8-F1
#
_cell.length_a   1.000
_cell.length_b   1.000
_cell.length_c   1.000
_cell.angle_alpha   90.00
_cell.angle_beta   90.00
_cell.angle_gamma   90.00
#
_symmetry.space_group_name_H-M   'P 1'
#
loop_
_entity.id
_entity.type
_entity.pdbx_description
1 polymer ?
#
loop_
_entity_poly.entity_id
_entity_poly.type
_entity_poly.pdbx_seq_one_letter_code
_entity_poly.pdbx_strand_id
1 'polypeptide(L)'
;MAVKSMEYQINRVTTVHHRYEANIPADQQWGVIFPNGSATGMIGMLTRNESDWAANAFGQTLDRHRVVTLSSEFMVQDLSILAGRTFGFQDNYFGLFGAFESNVWTCLLMATLVMPVILVLSRLLERNEGNVNRTLFSRMLVLYGRNLMSVVRTILFESIEDRDLPKGNSGRILIGLWLTSIYLTMSIFQGTMKASLLISSGSSRIDSMRDLVVRKQVVPIIWRGTAYHKLFQRADMDIYQTVYSRAMEKNGILPGNQLYTNENFMNVLQGRAVIINEQSSIMYNLGRSCDALRGHPGEFYFAKEPVYTHGLSMSLRKTLHPMLKRVINKTIRELQETGNIRKWLNIAMADFFTCEIVNGAPTQEEPTVYTLGLSKLKGPLIIYGMGAVATLITLCAELAWESKCFCFIWQNGKLIA
;
A
#
# COMPACT_ATOMS: atom_id res chain seq x y z
N MET A 1 -34.45 6.71 11.69
CA MET A 1 -35.88 7.01 11.81
C MET A 1 -36.27 6.99 13.28
N ALA A 2 -37.07 7.95 13.74
CA ALA A 2 -37.68 7.96 15.07
C ALA A 2 -39.10 7.38 14.98
N VAL A 3 -39.53 6.64 15.99
CA VAL A 3 -40.79 5.90 15.97
C VAL A 3 -41.63 6.34 17.15
N LYS A 4 -42.86 6.77 16.87
CA LYS A 4 -43.88 7.04 17.87
C LYS A 4 -44.91 5.93 17.82
N SER A 5 -45.26 5.39 18.97
CA SER A 5 -46.35 4.43 19.02
C SER A 5 -47.70 5.12 19.19
N MET A 6 -48.69 4.58 18.50
CA MET A 6 -50.08 5.00 18.63
C MET A 6 -50.91 4.08 19.55
N GLU A 7 -50.63 2.76 19.57
CA GLU A 7 -51.44 1.82 20.37
C GLU A 7 -50.66 0.55 20.73
N TYR A 8 -50.79 0.10 21.98
CA TYR A 8 -50.18 -1.13 22.50
C TYR A 8 -51.24 -2.03 23.15
N GLN A 9 -51.57 -3.16 22.52
CA GLN A 9 -52.36 -4.24 23.13
C GLN A 9 -51.38 -5.35 23.55
N ILE A 10 -51.17 -5.53 24.86
CA ILE A 10 -50.27 -6.57 25.40
C ILE A 10 -51.14 -7.77 25.79
N ASN A 11 -51.31 -8.73 24.89
CA ASN A 11 -51.92 -10.01 25.24
C ASN A 11 -50.87 -10.96 25.85
N ARG A 12 -51.32 -11.88 26.73
CA ARG A 12 -50.48 -12.86 27.46
C ARG A 12 -49.71 -13.85 26.57
N VAL A 13 -49.87 -13.78 25.25
CA VAL A 13 -49.16 -14.57 24.24
C VAL A 13 -48.34 -13.60 23.41
N THR A 14 -47.07 -13.94 23.18
CA THR A 14 -45.91 -13.16 22.72
C THR A 14 -46.01 -12.48 21.34
N THR A 15 -47.13 -11.85 21.01
CA THR A 15 -47.34 -11.10 19.77
C THR A 15 -47.82 -9.68 20.10
N VAL A 16 -46.93 -8.70 19.93
CA VAL A 16 -47.29 -7.27 20.05
C VAL A 16 -47.82 -6.81 18.69
N HIS A 17 -49.14 -6.69 18.53
CA HIS A 17 -49.70 -5.96 17.40
C HIS A 17 -49.51 -4.48 17.64
N HIS A 18 -48.65 -3.88 16.82
CA HIS A 18 -48.15 -2.56 17.10
C HIS A 18 -48.34 -1.59 15.93
N ARG A 19 -49.19 -0.58 16.14
CA ARG A 19 -49.32 0.52 15.20
C ARG A 19 -48.32 1.60 15.55
N TYR A 20 -47.38 1.83 14.64
CA TYR A 20 -46.31 2.80 14.81
C TYR A 20 -46.33 3.84 13.70
N GLU A 21 -45.88 5.04 14.02
CA GLU A 21 -45.64 6.13 13.09
C GLU A 21 -44.14 6.39 12.99
N ALA A 22 -43.65 6.42 11.75
CA ALA A 22 -42.26 6.57 11.41
C ALA A 22 -41.95 8.03 11.04
N ASN A 23 -41.23 8.73 11.90
CA ASN A 23 -40.90 10.13 11.73
C ASN A 23 -39.40 10.32 11.43
N ILE A 24 -39.10 11.14 10.44
CA ILE A 24 -37.74 11.54 10.09
C ILE A 24 -37.50 12.94 10.70
N PRO A 25 -36.40 13.17 11.43
CA PRO A 25 -36.12 14.47 12.00
C PRO A 25 -35.93 15.53 10.88
N ALA A 26 -36.48 16.73 11.08
CA ALA A 26 -36.41 17.81 10.09
C ALA A 26 -34.97 18.24 9.76
N ASP A 27 -34.06 18.16 10.73
CA ASP A 27 -32.64 18.48 10.57
C ASP A 27 -31.81 17.34 9.95
N GLN A 28 -32.41 16.16 9.74
CA GLN A 28 -31.76 14.94 9.26
C GLN A 28 -30.52 14.52 10.08
N GLN A 29 -30.43 14.92 11.35
CA GLN A 29 -29.29 14.61 12.21
C GLN A 29 -29.55 13.39 13.10
N TRP A 30 -28.45 12.74 13.49
CA TRP A 30 -28.46 11.68 14.48
C TRP A 30 -28.87 12.21 15.86
N GLY A 31 -28.25 13.32 16.24
CA GLY A 31 -28.55 14.06 17.46
C GLY A 31 -27.30 14.44 18.22
N VAL A 32 -26.96 15.72 18.15
CA VAL A 32 -25.87 16.35 18.87
C VAL A 32 -26.39 16.81 20.21
N ILE A 33 -25.79 16.27 21.28
CA ILE A 33 -26.11 16.67 22.65
C ILE A 33 -25.27 17.91 23.00
N PHE A 34 -25.94 18.97 23.43
CA PHE A 34 -25.34 20.21 23.87
C PHE A 34 -25.05 20.21 25.38
N PRO A 35 -24.16 21.09 25.89
CA PRO A 35 -23.84 21.16 27.32
C PRO A 35 -25.03 21.45 28.23
N ASN A 36 -26.05 22.13 27.71
CA ASN A 36 -27.30 22.43 28.41
C ASN A 36 -28.25 21.21 28.52
N GLY A 37 -27.85 20.04 28.00
CA GLY A 37 -28.67 18.82 28.01
C GLY A 37 -29.70 18.72 26.88
N SER A 38 -29.89 19.78 26.08
CA SER A 38 -30.71 19.72 24.87
C SER A 38 -30.01 18.91 23.77
N ALA A 39 -30.81 18.29 22.89
CA ALA A 39 -30.30 17.50 21.79
C ALA A 39 -31.02 17.81 20.47
N THR A 40 -30.27 17.76 19.36
CA THR A 40 -30.81 17.83 17.99
C THR A 40 -31.22 16.44 17.49
N GLY A 41 -31.72 16.34 16.26
CA GLY A 41 -31.90 15.08 15.55
C GLY A 41 -32.84 14.08 16.22
N MET A 42 -32.62 12.80 15.92
CA MET A 42 -33.40 11.70 16.49
C MET A 42 -33.31 11.63 18.02
N ILE A 43 -32.14 11.90 18.61
CA ILE A 43 -32.01 11.96 20.08
C ILE A 43 -32.85 13.10 20.66
N GLY A 44 -32.87 14.26 20.01
CA GLY A 44 -33.71 15.39 20.38
C GLY A 44 -35.19 15.05 20.46
N MET A 45 -35.70 14.34 19.44
CA MET A 45 -37.10 13.89 19.40
C MET A 45 -37.45 12.99 20.60
N LEU A 46 -36.52 12.13 21.05
CA LEU A 46 -36.72 11.29 22.23
C LEU A 46 -36.71 12.11 23.53
N THR A 47 -35.82 13.11 23.64
CA THR A 47 -35.76 13.98 24.82
C THR A 47 -36.96 14.91 24.96
N ARG A 48 -37.56 15.33 23.83
CA ARG A 48 -38.77 16.18 23.78
C ARG A 48 -40.09 15.39 23.80
N ASN A 49 -40.04 14.07 24.02
CA ASN A 49 -41.21 13.19 24.02
C ASN A 49 -41.99 13.17 22.68
N GLU A 50 -41.37 13.53 21.57
CA GLU A 50 -41.97 13.48 20.23
C GLU A 50 -41.98 12.06 19.66
N SER A 51 -41.13 11.17 20.18
CA SER A 51 -41.03 9.77 19.77
C SER A 51 -40.64 8.86 20.95
N ASP A 52 -40.94 7.57 20.82
CA ASP A 52 -40.75 6.56 21.87
C ASP A 52 -39.40 5.87 21.78
N TRP A 53 -38.94 5.57 20.57
CA TRP A 53 -37.59 5.08 20.29
C TRP A 53 -37.09 5.54 18.92
N ALA A 54 -35.78 5.49 18.73
CA ALA A 54 -35.13 5.72 17.46
C ALA A 54 -34.56 4.39 16.97
N ALA A 55 -35.15 3.88 15.89
CA ALA A 55 -34.75 2.65 15.21
C ALA A 55 -33.61 2.97 14.22
N ASN A 56 -32.42 3.17 14.77
CA ASN A 56 -31.20 3.34 14.00
C ASN A 56 -29.99 2.79 14.77
N ALA A 57 -28.86 2.66 14.09
CA ALA A 57 -27.60 2.19 14.65
C ALA A 57 -26.87 3.31 15.41
N PHE A 58 -27.20 3.49 16.69
CA PHE A 58 -26.50 4.48 17.51
C PHE A 58 -25.29 3.85 18.19
N GLY A 59 -24.11 4.42 17.95
CA GLY A 59 -22.95 4.14 18.79
C GLY A 59 -23.24 4.44 20.27
N GLN A 60 -22.94 3.48 21.13
CA GLN A 60 -23.11 3.57 22.58
C GLN A 60 -22.09 4.55 23.17
N THR A 61 -22.52 5.76 23.52
CA THR A 61 -21.67 6.80 24.10
C THR A 61 -22.21 7.25 25.46
N LEU A 62 -21.31 7.66 26.35
CA LEU A 62 -21.68 8.15 27.67
C LEU A 62 -22.64 9.35 27.60
N ASP A 63 -22.38 10.28 26.68
CA ASP A 63 -23.24 11.46 26.47
C ASP A 63 -24.68 11.04 26.14
N ARG A 64 -24.88 10.04 25.25
CA ARG A 64 -26.22 9.54 24.90
C ARG A 64 -26.89 8.84 26.06
N HIS A 65 -26.17 7.99 26.79
CA HIS A 65 -26.73 7.28 27.95
C HIS A 65 -27.24 8.23 29.04
N ARG A 66 -26.70 9.46 29.13
CA ARG A 66 -27.18 10.49 30.06
C ARG A 66 -28.57 11.04 29.70
N VAL A 67 -28.98 11.04 28.43
CA VAL A 67 -30.24 11.67 27.99
C VAL A 67 -31.29 10.66 27.50
N VAL A 68 -30.86 9.48 27.02
CA VAL A 68 -31.74 8.40 26.53
C VAL A 68 -31.37 7.06 27.16
N THR A 69 -32.28 6.10 27.15
CA THR A 69 -31.99 4.70 27.53
C THR A 69 -31.53 3.95 26.29
N LEU A 70 -30.36 3.31 26.34
CA LEU A 70 -29.86 2.48 25.23
C LEU A 70 -30.46 1.07 25.32
N SER A 71 -30.80 0.46 24.18
CA SER A 71 -31.23 -0.94 24.13
C SER A 71 -30.07 -1.91 24.33
N SER A 72 -30.35 -3.22 24.35
CA SER A 72 -29.33 -4.24 24.10
C SER A 72 -28.57 -3.89 22.81
N GLU A 73 -27.26 -4.09 22.84
CA GLU A 73 -26.43 -4.05 21.64
C GLU A 73 -26.91 -5.10 20.65
N PHE A 74 -27.03 -4.72 19.38
CA PHE A 74 -27.49 -5.62 18.33
C PHE A 74 -26.41 -5.94 17.29
N MET A 75 -25.31 -5.18 17.27
CA MET A 75 -24.19 -5.35 16.36
C MET A 75 -22.93 -4.66 16.88
N VAL A 76 -21.78 -5.30 16.74
CA VAL A 76 -20.46 -4.68 16.90
C VAL A 76 -19.97 -4.20 15.54
N GLN A 77 -19.45 -2.97 15.46
CA GLN A 77 -18.84 -2.44 14.25
C GLN A 77 -17.51 -1.73 14.51
N ASP A 78 -16.64 -1.89 13.51
CA ASP A 78 -15.37 -1.20 13.44
C ASP A 78 -15.53 0.15 12.73
N LEU A 79 -15.02 1.19 13.38
CA LEU A 79 -14.73 2.47 12.76
C LEU A 79 -13.44 2.28 11.95
N SER A 80 -13.58 2.13 10.63
CA SER A 80 -12.49 1.75 9.75
C SER A 80 -12.12 2.88 8.80
N ILE A 81 -10.89 2.84 8.29
CA ILE A 81 -10.41 3.76 7.27
C ILE A 81 -10.57 3.07 5.91
N LEU A 82 -11.37 3.64 5.02
CA LEU A 82 -11.37 3.29 3.61
C LEU A 82 -10.31 4.11 2.89
N ALA A 83 -9.38 3.42 2.24
CA ALA A 83 -8.39 4.00 1.38
C ALA A 83 -8.45 3.34 -0.01
N GLY A 84 -7.83 3.98 -0.99
CA GLY A 84 -7.70 3.43 -2.33
C GLY A 84 -6.29 3.57 -2.87
N ARG A 85 -5.99 2.78 -3.90
CA ARG A 85 -4.74 2.85 -4.64
C ARG A 85 -5.00 2.55 -6.12
N THR A 86 -4.34 3.28 -7.01
CA THR A 86 -4.46 3.07 -8.46
C THR A 86 -3.69 1.84 -8.94
N PHE A 87 -2.62 1.46 -8.26
CA PHE A 87 -1.81 0.28 -8.57
C PHE A 87 -1.50 -0.51 -7.30
N GLY A 88 -1.93 -1.78 -7.27
CA GLY A 88 -1.67 -2.68 -6.15
C GLY A 88 -0.20 -3.07 -5.98
N PHE A 89 0.58 -2.95 -7.06
CA PHE A 89 2.00 -3.24 -7.11
C PHE A 89 2.74 -2.02 -7.66
N GLN A 90 3.89 -1.69 -7.07
CA GLN A 90 4.79 -0.72 -7.68
C GLN A 90 5.75 -1.43 -8.62
N ASP A 91 5.88 -0.91 -9.85
CA ASP A 91 6.91 -1.35 -10.77
C ASP A 91 8.28 -0.98 -10.20
N ASN A 92 8.99 -1.94 -9.60
CA ASN A 92 10.38 -1.74 -9.21
C ASN A 92 11.28 -1.94 -10.42
N TYR A 93 11.50 -0.87 -11.20
CA TYR A 93 12.34 -0.92 -12.40
C TYR A 93 13.75 -1.43 -12.14
N PHE A 94 14.29 -1.18 -10.94
CA PHE A 94 15.63 -1.58 -10.53
C PHE A 94 15.64 -2.73 -9.50
N GLY A 95 14.54 -3.50 -9.41
CA GLY A 95 14.43 -4.63 -8.49
C GLY A 95 15.55 -5.67 -8.64
N LEU A 96 16.17 -5.75 -9.83
CA LEU A 96 17.36 -6.55 -10.10
C LEU A 96 18.53 -6.27 -9.15
N PHE A 97 18.76 -5.00 -8.81
CA PHE A 97 19.83 -4.62 -7.88
C PHE A 97 19.49 -4.92 -6.42
N GLY A 98 18.21 -5.16 -6.12
CA GLY A 98 17.75 -5.60 -4.80
C GLY A 98 18.03 -7.07 -4.49
N ALA A 99 18.63 -7.83 -5.41
CA ALA A 99 18.97 -9.24 -5.18
C ALA A 99 20.07 -9.43 -4.13
N PHE A 100 20.92 -8.42 -3.94
CA PHE A 100 21.97 -8.41 -2.92
C PHE A 100 21.98 -7.07 -2.19
N GLU A 101 22.42 -7.09 -0.93
CA GLU A 101 22.64 -5.87 -0.18
C GLU A 101 23.81 -5.05 -0.74
N SER A 102 23.81 -3.74 -0.49
CA SER A 102 24.86 -2.82 -0.95
C SER A 102 26.27 -3.27 -0.53
N ASN A 103 26.39 -3.88 0.65
CA ASN A 103 27.66 -4.39 1.15
C ASN A 103 28.20 -5.54 0.28
N VAL A 104 27.32 -6.45 -0.15
CA VAL A 104 27.69 -7.59 -1.02
C VAL A 104 28.10 -7.08 -2.40
N TRP A 105 27.36 -6.12 -2.98
CA TRP A 105 27.74 -5.48 -4.24
C TRP A 105 29.13 -4.84 -4.17
N THR A 106 29.44 -4.17 -3.06
CA THR A 106 30.76 -3.55 -2.82
C THR A 106 31.86 -4.61 -2.75
N CYS A 107 31.62 -5.71 -2.02
CA CYS A 107 32.57 -6.83 -1.95
C CYS A 107 32.82 -7.47 -3.32
N LEU A 108 31.78 -7.67 -4.14
CA LEU A 108 31.91 -8.22 -5.49
C LEU A 108 32.73 -7.29 -6.39
N LEU A 109 32.43 -5.97 -6.37
CA LEU A 109 33.20 -4.97 -7.11
C LEU A 109 34.68 -4.98 -6.70
N MET A 110 34.95 -5.00 -5.39
CA MET A 110 36.32 -5.06 -4.87
C MET A 110 37.02 -6.35 -5.31
N ALA A 111 36.35 -7.51 -5.25
CA ALA A 111 36.90 -8.77 -5.71
C ALA A 111 37.25 -8.72 -7.21
N THR A 112 36.38 -8.16 -8.05
CA THR A 112 36.62 -7.96 -9.49
C THR A 112 37.84 -7.07 -9.75
N LEU A 113 38.10 -6.06 -8.93
CA LEU A 113 39.26 -5.17 -9.07
C LEU A 113 40.55 -5.77 -8.52
N VAL A 114 40.48 -6.57 -7.46
CA VAL A 114 41.64 -7.18 -6.77
C VAL A 114 42.16 -8.41 -7.50
N MET A 115 41.28 -9.26 -8.05
CA MET A 115 41.70 -10.50 -8.72
C MET A 115 42.69 -10.30 -9.88
N PRO A 116 42.53 -9.30 -10.76
CA PRO A 116 43.52 -8.97 -11.78
C PRO A 116 44.88 -8.60 -11.19
N VAL A 117 44.92 -7.91 -10.04
CA VAL A 117 46.18 -7.57 -9.34
C VAL A 117 46.89 -8.84 -8.89
N ILE A 118 46.16 -9.79 -8.28
CA ILE A 118 46.74 -11.07 -7.83
C ILE A 118 47.26 -11.87 -9.03
N LEU A 119 46.54 -11.87 -10.16
CA LEU A 119 46.97 -12.52 -11.39
C LEU A 119 48.20 -11.83 -12.03
N VAL A 120 48.35 -10.51 -11.88
CA VAL A 120 49.58 -9.83 -12.28
C VAL A 120 50.74 -10.28 -11.39
N LEU A 121 50.54 -10.33 -10.07
CA LEU A 121 51.56 -10.76 -9.11
C LEU A 121 52.01 -12.20 -9.35
N SER A 122 51.08 -13.15 -9.59
CA SER A 122 51.44 -14.54 -9.88
C SER A 122 52.29 -14.67 -11.14
N ARG A 123 51.96 -13.93 -12.21
CA ARG A 123 52.77 -13.91 -13.45
C ARG A 123 54.13 -13.26 -13.28
N LEU A 124 54.26 -12.27 -12.40
CA LEU A 124 55.57 -11.66 -12.09
C LEU A 124 56.47 -12.63 -11.32
N LEU A 125 55.89 -13.43 -10.41
CA LEU A 125 56.60 -14.45 -9.63
C LEU A 125 57.04 -15.64 -10.48
N GLU A 126 56.28 -16.01 -11.51
CA GLU A 126 56.56 -17.16 -12.40
C GLU A 126 57.75 -16.92 -13.39
N ARG A 127 58.42 -15.76 -13.31
CA ARG A 127 59.69 -15.39 -13.97
C ARG A 127 59.89 -16.01 -15.37
N ASN A 128 58.97 -15.83 -16.31
CA ASN A 128 59.26 -16.24 -17.70
C ASN A 128 58.38 -15.63 -18.80
N GLU A 129 58.22 -14.30 -18.83
CA GLU A 129 57.76 -13.63 -20.05
C GLU A 129 58.61 -12.40 -20.39
N GLY A 130 59.41 -12.54 -21.44
CA GLY A 130 59.72 -11.51 -22.43
C GLY A 130 60.55 -10.29 -21.97
N ASN A 131 61.77 -10.21 -22.50
CA ASN A 131 62.52 -8.97 -22.72
C ASN A 131 61.64 -7.97 -23.47
N VAL A 132 61.19 -6.91 -22.79
CA VAL A 132 60.62 -5.72 -23.43
C VAL A 132 61.18 -4.52 -22.69
N ASN A 133 61.79 -3.58 -23.42
CA ASN A 133 62.24 -2.25 -22.97
C ASN A 133 61.05 -1.37 -22.53
N ARG A 134 60.29 -1.80 -21.52
CA ARG A 134 59.19 -1.06 -20.91
C ARG A 134 59.43 -0.96 -19.40
N THR A 135 59.11 0.20 -18.82
CA THR A 135 59.18 0.37 -17.37
C THR A 135 58.26 -0.64 -16.69
N LEU A 136 58.68 -1.18 -15.53
CA LEU A 136 57.90 -2.18 -14.76
C LEU A 136 56.44 -1.75 -14.56
N PHE A 137 56.22 -0.45 -14.31
CA PHE A 137 54.90 0.14 -14.14
C PHE A 137 54.03 0.02 -15.40
N SER A 138 54.55 0.39 -16.58
CA SER A 138 53.80 0.29 -17.84
C SER A 138 53.44 -1.16 -18.19
N ARG A 139 54.30 -2.11 -17.82
CA ARG A 139 54.05 -3.55 -17.99
C ARG A 139 52.94 -4.03 -17.05
N MET A 140 52.95 -3.65 -15.78
CA MET A 140 51.90 -3.99 -14.81
C MET A 140 50.54 -3.44 -15.24
N LEU A 141 50.47 -2.21 -15.73
CA LEU A 141 49.22 -1.57 -16.14
C LEU A 141 48.55 -2.30 -17.32
N VAL A 142 49.33 -2.67 -18.33
CA VAL A 142 48.81 -3.42 -19.49
C VAL A 142 48.33 -4.82 -19.08
N LEU A 143 49.10 -5.51 -18.23
CA LEU A 143 48.70 -6.83 -17.72
C LEU A 143 47.46 -6.76 -16.82
N TYR A 144 47.34 -5.70 -16.01
CA TYR A 144 46.17 -5.45 -15.20
C TYR A 144 44.93 -5.24 -16.06
N GLY A 145 44.99 -4.37 -17.08
CA GLY A 145 43.88 -4.13 -18.00
C GLY A 145 43.45 -5.39 -18.74
N ARG A 146 44.41 -6.20 -19.22
CA ARG A 146 44.13 -7.48 -19.88
C ARG A 146 43.45 -8.47 -18.94
N ASN A 147 44.01 -8.67 -17.74
CA ASN A 147 43.44 -9.57 -16.74
C ASN A 147 42.08 -9.10 -16.22
N LEU A 148 41.87 -7.79 -16.07
CA LEU A 148 40.58 -7.21 -15.71
C LEU A 148 39.53 -7.55 -16.76
N MET A 149 39.86 -7.43 -18.04
CA MET A 149 38.96 -7.82 -19.12
C MET A 149 38.65 -9.32 -19.08
N SER A 150 39.65 -10.18 -18.87
CA SER A 150 39.43 -11.63 -18.71
C SER A 150 38.52 -11.96 -17.52
N VAL A 151 38.73 -11.30 -16.37
CA VAL A 151 37.91 -11.45 -15.16
C VAL A 151 36.47 -11.02 -15.42
N VAL A 152 36.26 -9.86 -16.06
CA VAL A 152 34.90 -9.39 -16.43
C VAL A 152 34.20 -10.37 -17.37
N ARG A 153 34.90 -10.94 -18.36
CA ARG A 153 34.36 -11.94 -19.28
C ARG A 153 33.86 -13.19 -18.55
N THR A 154 34.62 -13.69 -17.58
CA THR A 154 34.18 -14.86 -16.80
C THR A 154 32.94 -14.60 -15.94
N ILE A 155 32.73 -13.36 -15.47
CA ILE A 155 31.50 -12.96 -14.75
C ILE A 155 30.30 -13.03 -15.71
N LEU A 156 30.50 -12.68 -16.98
CA LEU A 156 29.50 -12.78 -18.04
C LEU A 156 29.34 -14.21 -18.60
N PHE A 157 29.93 -15.22 -17.94
CA PHE A 157 29.97 -16.61 -18.38
C PHE A 157 30.65 -16.83 -19.75
N GLU A 158 31.54 -15.91 -20.16
CA GLU A 158 32.41 -16.13 -21.31
C GLU A 158 33.70 -16.87 -20.90
N SER A 159 34.30 -17.54 -21.87
CA SER A 159 35.59 -18.22 -21.69
C SER A 159 36.75 -17.24 -21.57
N ILE A 160 37.77 -17.64 -20.80
CA ILE A 160 39.09 -17.03 -20.85
C ILE A 160 39.79 -17.51 -22.13
N GLU A 161 40.51 -16.62 -22.80
CA GLU A 161 41.32 -16.97 -23.97
C GLU A 161 42.62 -17.67 -23.54
N ASP A 162 43.09 -18.65 -24.32
CA ASP A 162 44.30 -19.42 -24.00
C ASP A 162 45.54 -18.55 -23.76
N ARG A 163 45.66 -17.41 -24.48
CA ARG A 163 46.75 -16.44 -24.30
C ARG A 163 46.76 -15.74 -22.94
N ASP A 164 45.63 -15.75 -22.24
CA ASP A 164 45.43 -15.13 -20.94
C ASP A 164 45.48 -16.15 -19.79
N LEU A 165 45.65 -17.44 -20.06
CA LEU A 165 45.84 -18.42 -18.99
C LEU A 165 47.26 -18.33 -18.41
N PRO A 166 47.42 -18.29 -17.06
CA PRO A 166 48.70 -18.45 -16.40
C PRO A 166 49.35 -19.79 -16.76
N LYS A 167 50.67 -19.75 -16.96
CA LYS A 167 51.44 -20.95 -17.31
C LYS A 167 51.72 -21.81 -16.08
N GLY A 168 51.98 -21.20 -14.92
CA GLY A 168 52.22 -21.94 -13.69
C GLY A 168 50.95 -22.46 -13.03
N ASN A 169 51.12 -23.54 -12.26
CA ASN A 169 50.03 -24.22 -11.56
C ASN A 169 49.35 -23.32 -10.51
N SER A 170 50.11 -22.38 -9.92
CA SER A 170 49.59 -21.45 -8.91
C SER A 170 48.50 -20.53 -9.47
N GLY A 171 48.73 -19.92 -10.62
CA GLY A 171 47.75 -19.08 -11.30
C GLY A 171 46.54 -19.87 -11.81
N ARG A 172 46.74 -21.13 -12.25
CA ARG A 172 45.65 -22.01 -12.68
C ARG A 172 44.71 -22.38 -11.54
N ILE A 173 45.25 -22.71 -10.36
CA ILE A 173 44.45 -22.97 -9.15
C ILE A 173 43.64 -21.72 -8.75
N LEU A 174 44.27 -20.54 -8.80
CA LEU A 174 43.60 -19.27 -8.50
C LEU A 174 42.43 -18.99 -9.44
N ILE A 175 42.61 -19.24 -10.75
CA ILE A 175 41.52 -19.12 -11.74
C ILE A 175 40.44 -20.16 -11.48
N GLY A 176 40.80 -21.41 -11.16
CA GLY A 176 39.83 -22.44 -10.79
C GLY A 176 38.95 -22.00 -9.62
N LEU A 177 39.56 -21.47 -8.56
CA LEU A 177 38.84 -20.94 -7.40
C LEU A 177 37.93 -19.77 -7.78
N TRP A 178 38.42 -18.85 -8.61
CA TRP A 178 37.63 -17.72 -9.12
C TRP A 178 36.40 -18.20 -9.89
N LEU A 179 36.57 -19.13 -10.83
CA LEU A 179 35.49 -19.66 -11.65
C LEU A 179 34.43 -20.37 -10.78
N THR A 180 34.85 -21.16 -9.79
CA THR A 180 33.92 -21.76 -8.83
C THR A 180 33.17 -20.70 -8.02
N SER A 181 33.87 -19.67 -7.54
CA SER A 181 33.26 -18.58 -6.76
C SER A 181 32.22 -17.81 -7.57
N ILE A 182 32.51 -17.49 -8.83
CA ILE A 182 31.57 -16.80 -9.73
C ILE A 182 30.38 -17.68 -10.05
N TYR A 183 30.58 -18.97 -10.34
CA TYR A 183 29.50 -19.91 -10.59
C TYR A 183 28.52 -19.99 -9.40
N LEU A 184 29.04 -20.11 -8.17
CA LEU A 184 28.22 -20.13 -6.96
C LEU A 184 27.46 -18.82 -6.76
N THR A 185 28.16 -17.68 -6.88
CA THR A 185 27.56 -16.35 -6.70
C THR A 185 26.45 -16.10 -7.72
N MET A 186 26.67 -16.45 -8.99
CA MET A 186 25.67 -16.29 -10.03
C MET A 186 24.48 -17.23 -9.86
N SER A 187 24.70 -18.46 -9.39
CA SER A 187 23.61 -19.39 -9.07
C SER A 187 22.70 -18.84 -7.98
N ILE A 188 23.29 -18.24 -6.94
CA ILE A 188 22.54 -17.57 -5.85
C ILE A 188 21.80 -16.35 -6.39
N PHE A 189 22.47 -15.50 -7.18
CA PHE A 189 21.86 -14.32 -7.81
C PHE A 189 20.64 -14.70 -8.64
N GLN A 190 20.77 -15.72 -9.50
CA GLN A 190 19.65 -16.23 -10.30
C GLN A 190 18.50 -16.75 -9.43
N GLY A 191 18.80 -17.44 -8.33
CA GLY A 191 17.80 -17.90 -7.36
C GLY A 191 17.02 -16.76 -6.72
N THR A 192 17.73 -15.77 -6.17
CA THR A 192 17.12 -14.59 -5.54
C THR A 192 16.33 -13.75 -6.55
N MET A 193 16.82 -13.65 -7.79
CA MET A 193 16.10 -12.97 -8.87
C MET A 193 14.79 -13.66 -9.24
N LYS A 194 14.79 -14.99 -9.35
CA LYS A 194 13.54 -15.74 -9.57
C LYS A 194 12.55 -15.51 -8.44
N ALA A 195 13.01 -15.53 -7.18
CA ALA A 195 12.15 -15.31 -6.02
C ALA A 195 11.58 -13.86 -5.96
N SER A 196 12.40 -12.85 -6.20
CA SER A 196 11.98 -11.44 -6.18
C SER A 196 11.05 -11.07 -7.35
N LEU A 197 11.19 -11.72 -8.51
CA LEU A 197 10.25 -11.53 -9.62
C LEU A 197 8.88 -12.15 -9.35
N LEU A 198 8.81 -13.21 -8.53
CA LEU A 198 7.57 -13.84 -8.11
C LEU A 198 6.84 -13.01 -7.05
N ILE A 199 7.58 -12.41 -6.10
CA ILE A 199 7.02 -11.60 -5.02
C ILE A 199 6.94 -10.14 -5.48
N SER A 200 5.79 -9.74 -6.02
CA SER A 200 5.52 -8.33 -6.26
C SER A 200 5.27 -7.61 -4.93
N SER A 201 6.17 -6.69 -4.58
CA SER A 201 6.01 -5.86 -3.38
C SER A 201 4.74 -5.02 -3.53
N GLY A 202 3.82 -5.19 -2.57
CA GLY A 202 2.60 -4.40 -2.51
C GLY A 202 2.96 -2.92 -2.40
N SER A 203 2.26 -2.07 -3.15
CA SER A 203 2.41 -0.63 -3.01
C SER A 203 2.08 -0.19 -1.58
N SER A 204 2.72 0.88 -1.11
CA SER A 204 2.55 1.37 0.25
C SER A 204 1.07 1.58 0.58
N ARG A 205 0.58 0.89 1.62
CA ARG A 205 -0.81 0.88 2.08
C ARG A 205 -0.96 1.76 3.33
N ILE A 206 -2.17 2.28 3.57
CA ILE A 206 -2.53 2.91 4.86
C ILE A 206 -3.21 1.83 5.71
N ASP A 207 -2.45 1.22 6.63
CA ASP A 207 -2.95 0.12 7.47
C ASP A 207 -3.35 0.58 8.88
N SER A 208 -2.90 1.76 9.31
CA SER A 208 -3.16 2.31 10.63
C SER A 208 -3.40 3.83 10.61
N MET A 209 -3.91 4.36 11.72
CA MET A 209 -3.99 5.82 11.96
C MET A 209 -2.62 6.49 11.94
N ARG A 210 -1.55 5.79 12.34
CA ARG A 210 -0.18 6.31 12.32
C ARG A 210 0.31 6.52 10.88
N ASP A 211 0.03 5.57 9.99
CA ASP A 211 0.37 5.70 8.57
C ASP A 211 -0.37 6.88 7.93
N LEU A 212 -1.62 7.10 8.33
CA LEU A 212 -2.40 8.26 7.89
C LEU A 212 -1.74 9.57 8.33
N VAL A 213 -1.22 9.67 9.56
CA VAL A 213 -0.51 10.86 10.04
C VAL A 213 0.75 11.15 9.21
N VAL A 214 1.52 10.12 8.85
CA VAL A 214 2.73 10.26 8.02
C VAL A 214 2.40 10.83 6.64
N ARG A 215 1.26 10.45 6.05
CA ARG A 215 0.83 10.90 4.72
C ARG A 215 0.10 12.24 4.75
N LYS A 216 0.85 13.34 4.85
CA LYS A 216 0.31 14.73 4.93
C LYS A 216 -0.55 15.15 3.74
N GLN A 217 -0.35 14.56 2.56
CA GLN A 217 -1.11 14.91 1.35
C GLN A 217 -2.56 14.39 1.39
N VAL A 218 -2.82 13.33 2.14
CA VAL A 218 -4.13 12.64 2.17
C VAL A 218 -5.13 13.42 3.03
N VAL A 219 -6.36 13.59 2.53
CA VAL A 219 -7.46 14.26 3.23
C VAL A 219 -8.30 13.27 4.01
N PRO A 220 -8.38 13.36 5.36
CA PRO A 220 -9.31 12.54 6.14
C PRO A 220 -10.73 13.11 6.04
N ILE A 221 -11.66 12.28 5.60
CA ILE A 221 -13.08 12.62 5.50
C ILE A 221 -13.82 12.03 6.71
N ILE A 222 -14.47 12.87 7.50
CA ILE A 222 -15.19 12.51 8.74
C ILE A 222 -16.63 13.02 8.67
N TRP A 223 -17.58 12.19 9.09
CA TRP A 223 -19.01 12.54 9.08
C TRP A 223 -19.35 13.56 10.18
N ARG A 224 -19.72 14.78 9.77
CA ARG A 224 -20.17 15.88 10.64
C ARG A 224 -21.38 15.51 11.50
N GLY A 225 -21.35 15.92 12.77
CA GLY A 225 -22.48 15.79 13.70
C GLY A 225 -22.70 14.36 14.24
N THR A 226 -21.75 13.46 14.01
CA THR A 226 -21.78 12.08 14.52
C THR A 226 -21.01 11.93 15.84
N ALA A 227 -21.11 10.75 16.44
CA ALA A 227 -20.27 10.37 17.58
C ALA A 227 -18.78 10.38 17.20
N TYR A 228 -18.43 10.03 15.95
CA TYR A 228 -17.05 10.02 15.47
C TYR A 228 -16.48 11.43 15.35
N HIS A 229 -17.27 12.40 14.87
CA HIS A 229 -16.83 13.79 14.86
C HIS A 229 -16.45 14.28 16.27
N LYS A 230 -17.27 13.96 17.28
CA LYS A 230 -16.96 14.29 18.68
C LYS A 230 -15.78 13.50 19.24
N LEU A 231 -15.59 12.25 18.82
CA LEU A 231 -14.44 11.42 19.21
C LEU A 231 -13.13 12.11 18.79
N PHE A 232 -13.01 12.50 17.52
CA PHE A 232 -11.83 13.19 17.01
C PHE A 232 -11.64 14.58 17.64
N GLN A 233 -12.73 15.28 17.97
CA GLN A 233 -12.67 16.58 18.63
C GLN A 233 -12.19 16.49 20.10
N ARG A 234 -12.51 15.40 20.82
CA ARG A 234 -12.20 15.25 22.25
C ARG A 234 -11.00 14.36 22.54
N ALA A 235 -10.47 13.66 21.55
CA ALA A 235 -9.37 12.73 21.75
C ALA A 235 -8.11 13.46 22.26
N ASP A 236 -7.52 12.94 23.33
CA ASP A 236 -6.29 13.48 23.94
C ASP A 236 -5.02 12.98 23.22
N MET A 237 -5.14 11.91 22.43
CA MET A 237 -4.03 11.37 21.66
C MET A 237 -3.67 12.28 20.48
N ASP A 238 -2.39 12.65 20.39
CA ASP A 238 -1.81 13.50 19.33
C ASP A 238 -2.14 13.01 17.91
N ILE A 239 -2.16 11.68 17.70
CA ILE A 239 -2.52 11.05 16.42
C ILE A 239 -3.93 11.48 15.97
N TYR A 240 -4.91 11.49 16.88
CA TYR A 240 -6.29 11.83 16.56
C TYR A 240 -6.45 13.34 16.35
N GLN A 241 -5.78 14.17 17.15
CA GLN A 241 -5.79 15.63 16.99
C GLN A 241 -5.15 16.06 15.68
N THR A 242 -4.06 15.40 15.28
CA THR A 242 -3.40 15.66 13.99
C THR A 242 -4.30 15.28 12.81
N VAL A 243 -5.02 14.16 12.89
CA VAL A 243 -5.99 13.78 11.86
C VAL A 243 -7.19 14.74 11.83
N TYR A 244 -7.69 15.16 13.00
CA TYR A 244 -8.80 16.10 13.13
C TYR A 244 -8.47 17.49 12.57
N SER A 245 -7.32 18.06 12.96
CA SER A 245 -6.85 19.36 12.46
C SER A 245 -6.66 19.34 10.95
N ARG A 246 -6.10 18.26 10.39
CA ARG A 246 -5.97 18.09 8.94
C ARG A 246 -7.33 17.99 8.24
N ALA A 247 -8.28 17.26 8.82
CA ALA A 247 -9.64 17.19 8.29
C ALA A 247 -10.31 18.57 8.31
N MET A 248 -10.06 19.38 9.35
CA MET A 248 -10.59 20.74 9.45
C MET A 248 -9.95 21.69 8.44
N GLU A 249 -8.61 21.69 8.32
CA GLU A 249 -7.84 22.53 7.39
C GLU A 249 -8.22 22.28 5.93
N LYS A 250 -8.45 21.01 5.57
CA LYS A 250 -8.77 20.59 4.20
C LYS A 250 -10.27 20.41 3.95
N ASN A 251 -11.15 20.93 4.82
CA ASN A 251 -12.62 20.83 4.70
C ASN A 251 -13.16 19.39 4.56
N GLY A 252 -12.48 18.39 5.16
CA GLY A 252 -12.88 16.99 5.18
C GLY A 252 -14.01 16.63 6.16
N ILE A 253 -14.51 17.59 6.95
CA ILE A 253 -15.65 17.35 7.87
C ILE A 253 -16.96 17.61 7.12
N LEU A 254 -17.51 16.58 6.49
CA LEU A 254 -18.64 16.68 5.55
C LEU A 254 -19.97 16.21 6.18
N PRO A 255 -21.11 16.80 5.78
CA PRO A 255 -22.43 16.27 6.11
C PRO A 255 -22.68 14.92 5.38
N GLY A 256 -23.61 14.12 5.90
CA GLY A 256 -23.82 12.73 5.43
C GLY A 256 -24.20 12.62 3.95
N ASN A 257 -24.96 13.58 3.43
CA ASN A 257 -25.36 13.65 2.02
C ASN A 257 -24.19 13.95 1.06
N GLN A 258 -23.11 14.57 1.55
CA GLN A 258 -21.92 14.89 0.78
C GLN A 258 -20.77 13.91 1.04
N LEU A 259 -20.88 13.04 2.04
CA LEU A 259 -19.82 12.12 2.43
C LEU A 259 -19.53 11.07 1.35
N TYR A 260 -20.59 10.41 0.86
CA TYR A 260 -20.53 9.26 -0.06
C TYR A 260 -20.82 9.65 -1.51
N THR A 261 -20.34 10.80 -1.95
CA THR A 261 -20.45 11.20 -3.37
C THR A 261 -19.44 10.42 -4.22
N ASN A 262 -19.77 10.24 -5.50
CA ASN A 262 -18.86 9.61 -6.47
C ASN A 262 -17.50 10.34 -6.53
N GLU A 263 -17.50 11.68 -6.39
CA GLU A 263 -16.28 12.48 -6.35
C GLU A 263 -15.38 12.10 -5.16
N ASN A 264 -15.95 11.93 -3.97
CA ASN A 264 -15.18 11.52 -2.79
C ASN A 264 -14.65 10.10 -2.95
N PHE A 265 -15.44 9.16 -3.48
CA PHE A 265 -14.94 7.82 -3.77
C PHE A 265 -13.82 7.83 -4.81
N MET A 266 -13.89 8.69 -5.83
CA MET A 266 -12.81 8.87 -6.80
C MET A 266 -11.55 9.46 -6.17
N ASN A 267 -11.69 10.44 -5.28
CA ASN A 267 -10.56 10.99 -4.53
C ASN A 267 -9.91 9.94 -3.62
N VAL A 268 -10.71 9.02 -3.05
CA VAL A 268 -10.20 7.88 -2.27
C VAL A 268 -9.48 6.88 -3.16
N LEU A 269 -10.06 6.51 -4.32
CA LEU A 269 -9.47 5.57 -5.28
C LEU A 269 -8.10 6.05 -5.78
N GLN A 270 -7.97 7.36 -6.00
CA GLN A 270 -6.72 8.01 -6.40
C GLN A 270 -5.71 8.19 -5.26
N GLY A 271 -6.05 7.80 -4.02
CA GLY A 271 -5.19 7.95 -2.84
C GLY A 271 -5.04 9.40 -2.36
N ARG A 272 -5.94 10.31 -2.76
CA ARG A 272 -5.94 11.73 -2.33
C ARG A 272 -6.73 11.95 -1.05
N ALA A 273 -7.71 11.09 -0.77
CA ALA A 273 -8.53 11.16 0.43
C ALA A 273 -8.70 9.77 1.08
N VAL A 274 -9.16 9.76 2.33
CA VAL A 274 -9.62 8.55 3.02
C VAL A 274 -10.95 8.83 3.71
N ILE A 275 -11.85 7.85 3.75
CA ILE A 275 -13.12 7.97 4.47
C ILE A 275 -13.01 7.20 5.78
N ILE A 276 -13.27 7.88 6.90
CA ILE A 276 -13.30 7.27 8.23
C ILE A 276 -14.75 7.20 8.69
N ASN A 277 -15.33 6.00 8.64
CA ASN A 277 -16.69 5.74 9.12
C ASN A 277 -16.89 4.25 9.45
N GLU A 278 -18.09 3.85 9.89
CA GLU A 278 -18.34 2.43 10.16
C GLU A 278 -18.21 1.61 8.88
N GLN A 279 -17.55 0.46 8.99
CA GLN A 279 -17.26 -0.38 7.83
C GLN A 279 -18.51 -0.77 7.05
N SER A 280 -19.62 -1.11 7.71
CA SER A 280 -20.85 -1.46 6.99
C SER A 280 -21.46 -0.27 6.23
N SER A 281 -21.38 0.92 6.81
CA SER A 281 -21.90 2.16 6.19
C SER A 281 -21.12 2.44 4.92
N ILE A 282 -19.80 2.26 4.96
CA ILE A 282 -18.93 2.40 3.79
C ILE A 282 -19.26 1.33 2.75
N MET A 283 -19.34 0.05 3.15
CA MET A 283 -19.64 -1.06 2.24
C MET A 283 -20.97 -0.84 1.51
N TYR A 284 -22.03 -0.49 2.25
CA TYR A 284 -23.34 -0.20 1.69
C TYR A 284 -23.31 0.91 0.63
N ASN A 285 -22.69 2.05 0.95
CA ASN A 285 -22.67 3.20 0.04
C ASN A 285 -21.72 3.00 -1.15
N LEU A 286 -20.60 2.28 -0.94
CA LEU A 286 -19.68 1.95 -2.01
C LEU A 286 -20.30 0.97 -3.01
N GLY A 287 -21.02 -0.06 -2.53
CA GLY A 287 -21.74 -1.00 -3.38
C GLY A 287 -22.73 -0.29 -4.31
N ARG A 288 -23.51 0.65 -3.77
CA ARG A 288 -24.46 1.46 -4.56
C ARG A 288 -23.81 2.40 -5.57
N SER A 289 -22.58 2.82 -5.30
CA SER A 289 -21.82 3.73 -6.16
C SER A 289 -20.89 2.98 -7.13
N CYS A 290 -20.89 1.63 -7.08
CA CYS A 290 -19.95 0.81 -7.84
C CYS A 290 -20.10 1.02 -9.35
N ASP A 291 -21.33 1.14 -9.86
CA ASP A 291 -21.61 1.35 -11.28
C ASP A 291 -20.93 2.63 -11.83
N ALA A 292 -20.89 3.70 -11.04
CA ALA A 292 -20.27 4.96 -11.42
C ALA A 292 -18.75 4.93 -11.37
N LEU A 293 -18.18 3.95 -10.65
CA LEU A 293 -16.74 3.79 -10.49
C LEU A 293 -16.17 2.78 -11.51
N ARG A 294 -17.03 2.02 -12.21
CA ARG A 294 -16.63 1.00 -13.20
C ARG A 294 -15.75 1.61 -14.30
N GLY A 295 -14.64 0.93 -14.59
CA GLY A 295 -13.68 1.31 -15.62
C GLY A 295 -12.55 2.22 -15.15
N HIS A 296 -12.54 2.66 -13.89
CA HIS A 296 -11.41 3.41 -13.32
C HIS A 296 -10.33 2.46 -12.75
N PRO A 297 -9.03 2.73 -13.05
CA PRO A 297 -7.94 1.89 -12.57
C PRO A 297 -7.73 2.10 -11.06
N GLY A 298 -7.85 1.03 -10.29
CA GLY A 298 -7.50 1.01 -8.87
C GLY A 298 -8.31 0.01 -8.08
N GLU A 299 -7.99 -0.07 -6.80
CA GLU A 299 -8.71 -0.88 -5.83
C GLU A 299 -8.96 -0.09 -4.54
N PHE A 300 -10.08 -0.40 -3.90
CA PHE A 300 -10.38 0.04 -2.54
C PHE A 300 -9.96 -1.01 -1.53
N TYR A 301 -9.48 -0.57 -0.38
CA TYR A 301 -9.15 -1.46 0.74
C TYR A 301 -9.45 -0.76 2.08
N PHE A 302 -9.77 -1.57 3.08
CA PHE A 302 -9.88 -1.11 4.46
C PHE A 302 -8.53 -1.17 5.16
N ALA A 303 -8.18 -0.21 6.01
CA ALA A 303 -7.03 -0.33 6.90
C ALA A 303 -7.13 -1.60 7.76
N LYS A 304 -5.99 -2.26 8.02
CA LYS A 304 -5.95 -3.49 8.84
C LYS A 304 -6.30 -3.22 10.30
N GLU A 305 -5.82 -2.09 10.83
CA GLU A 305 -6.13 -1.67 12.19
C GLU A 305 -7.37 -0.78 12.18
N PRO A 306 -8.48 -1.19 12.82
CA PRO A 306 -9.62 -0.30 12.98
C PRO A 306 -9.25 0.85 13.91
N VAL A 307 -9.84 2.03 13.66
CA VAL A 307 -9.63 3.23 14.50
C VAL A 307 -10.17 2.99 15.91
N TYR A 308 -11.32 2.31 16.01
CA TYR A 308 -11.98 1.91 17.25
C TYR A 308 -13.14 0.94 16.96
N THR A 309 -13.36 -0.04 17.82
CA THR A 309 -14.48 -1.00 17.73
C THR A 309 -15.54 -0.68 18.77
N HIS A 310 -16.82 -0.66 18.38
CA HIS A 310 -17.90 -0.30 19.29
C HIS A 310 -19.22 -0.98 18.97
N GLY A 311 -20.05 -1.08 20.01
CA GLY A 311 -21.40 -1.61 19.91
C GLY A 311 -22.41 -0.58 19.41
N LEU A 312 -23.35 -1.06 18.60
CA LEU A 312 -24.50 -0.32 18.10
C LEU A 312 -25.76 -0.77 18.82
N SER A 313 -26.56 0.21 19.25
CA SER A 313 -27.83 -0.03 19.93
C SER A 313 -28.91 0.91 19.39
N MET A 314 -30.17 0.57 19.65
CA MET A 314 -31.27 1.52 19.49
C MET A 314 -31.27 2.51 20.65
N SER A 315 -31.84 3.69 20.43
CA SER A 315 -32.05 4.67 21.50
C SER A 315 -33.53 4.71 21.89
N LEU A 316 -33.83 4.58 23.17
CA LEU A 316 -35.18 4.56 23.73
C LEU A 316 -35.38 5.80 24.60
N ARG A 317 -36.60 6.34 24.61
CA ARG A 317 -36.98 7.41 25.53
C ARG A 317 -36.84 6.94 26.98
N LYS A 318 -36.31 7.80 27.86
CA LYS A 318 -36.10 7.47 29.28
C LYS A 318 -37.39 7.09 30.00
N THR A 319 -38.48 7.80 29.75
CA THR A 319 -39.80 7.59 30.36
C THR A 319 -40.61 6.46 29.72
N LEU A 320 -40.05 5.74 28.73
CA LEU A 320 -40.74 4.63 28.06
C LEU A 320 -41.08 3.51 29.07
N HIS A 321 -42.26 2.91 28.91
CA HIS A 321 -42.78 1.91 29.85
C HIS A 321 -41.81 0.71 30.02
N PRO A 322 -41.49 0.28 31.26
CA PRO A 322 -40.46 -0.76 31.49
C PRO A 322 -40.72 -2.10 30.79
N MET A 323 -41.99 -2.52 30.69
CA MET A 323 -42.34 -3.76 29.96
C MET A 323 -41.95 -3.69 28.50
N LEU A 324 -42.16 -2.54 27.86
CA LEU A 324 -41.84 -2.37 26.46
C LEU A 324 -40.33 -2.35 26.22
N LYS A 325 -39.56 -1.71 27.11
CA LYS A 325 -38.09 -1.80 27.10
C LYS A 325 -37.61 -3.26 27.19
N ARG A 326 -38.22 -4.07 28.06
CA ARG A 326 -37.91 -5.50 28.20
C ARG A 326 -38.24 -6.27 26.92
N VAL A 327 -39.42 -6.04 26.33
CA VAL A 327 -39.83 -6.70 25.08
C VAL A 327 -38.85 -6.37 23.96
N ILE A 328 -38.53 -5.09 23.75
CA ILE A 328 -37.56 -4.64 22.73
C ILE A 328 -36.21 -5.32 22.94
N ASN A 329 -35.67 -5.30 24.17
CA ASN A 329 -34.38 -5.89 24.47
C ASN A 329 -34.36 -7.41 24.30
N LYS A 330 -35.47 -8.10 24.61
CA LYS A 330 -35.63 -9.54 24.40
C LYS A 330 -35.66 -9.86 22.90
N THR A 331 -36.48 -9.16 22.12
CA THR A 331 -36.59 -9.36 20.67
C THR A 331 -35.27 -9.08 19.95
N ILE A 332 -34.52 -8.05 20.33
CA ILE A 332 -33.19 -7.78 19.76
C ILE A 332 -32.26 -8.97 19.97
N ARG A 333 -32.24 -9.55 21.18
CA ARG A 333 -31.40 -10.71 21.49
C ARG A 333 -31.82 -11.94 20.69
N GLU A 334 -33.12 -12.22 20.60
CA GLU A 334 -33.65 -13.31 19.77
C GLU A 334 -33.24 -13.14 18.30
N LEU A 335 -33.30 -11.91 17.75
CA LEU A 335 -32.88 -11.62 16.38
C LEU A 335 -31.37 -11.79 16.16
N GLN A 336 -30.56 -11.51 17.19
CA GLN A 336 -29.12 -11.71 17.15
C GLN A 336 -28.76 -13.20 17.24
N GLU A 337 -29.37 -13.94 18.17
CA GLU A 337 -29.16 -15.39 18.36
C GLU A 337 -29.60 -16.20 17.13
N THR A 338 -30.69 -15.80 16.48
CA THR A 338 -31.16 -16.43 15.23
C THR A 338 -30.36 -16.03 13.99
N GLY A 339 -29.42 -15.08 14.11
CA GLY A 339 -28.60 -14.62 12.98
C GLY A 339 -29.34 -13.75 11.95
N ASN A 340 -30.59 -13.37 12.22
CA ASN A 340 -31.41 -12.59 11.29
C ASN A 340 -30.81 -11.20 10.99
N ILE A 341 -30.22 -10.56 12.00
CA ILE A 341 -29.56 -9.25 11.83
C ILE A 341 -28.40 -9.35 10.83
N ARG A 342 -27.54 -10.37 10.97
CA ARG A 342 -26.43 -10.60 10.05
C ARG A 342 -26.93 -10.90 8.64
N LYS A 343 -27.97 -11.73 8.51
CA LYS A 343 -28.61 -12.06 7.23
C LYS A 343 -29.10 -10.80 6.51
N TRP A 344 -29.85 -9.94 7.19
CA TRP A 344 -30.36 -8.70 6.58
C TRP A 344 -29.24 -7.72 6.21
N LEU A 345 -28.19 -7.62 7.04
CA LEU A 345 -27.04 -6.80 6.72
C LEU A 345 -26.32 -7.29 5.45
N ASN A 346 -26.12 -8.60 5.30
CA ASN A 346 -25.49 -9.18 4.12
C ASN A 346 -26.33 -8.95 2.86
N ILE A 347 -27.67 -9.08 2.96
CA ILE A 347 -28.58 -8.77 1.85
C ILE A 347 -28.50 -7.29 1.47
N ALA A 348 -28.49 -6.39 2.47
CA ALA A 348 -28.41 -4.96 2.22
C ALA A 348 -27.09 -4.55 1.56
N MET A 349 -26.00 -5.29 1.78
CA MET A 349 -24.67 -5.01 1.22
C MET A 349 -24.32 -5.93 0.05
N ALA A 350 -25.28 -6.63 -0.55
CA ALA A 350 -25.02 -7.58 -1.64
C ALA A 350 -24.26 -6.91 -2.81
N ASP A 351 -24.62 -5.69 -3.17
CA ASP A 351 -24.00 -4.90 -4.25
C ASP A 351 -22.51 -4.61 -4.01
N PHE A 352 -22.07 -4.58 -2.75
CA PHE A 352 -20.66 -4.41 -2.43
C PHE A 352 -19.86 -5.65 -2.79
N PHE A 353 -20.39 -6.84 -2.47
CA PHE A 353 -19.69 -8.11 -2.72
C PHE A 353 -19.58 -8.44 -4.21
N THR A 354 -20.47 -7.90 -5.04
CA THR A 354 -20.42 -8.02 -6.50
C THR A 354 -19.56 -6.93 -7.16
N CYS A 355 -19.00 -5.99 -6.40
CA CYS A 355 -18.22 -4.88 -6.94
C CYS A 355 -16.76 -5.27 -7.22
N GLU A 356 -16.39 -5.35 -8.51
CA GLU A 356 -15.06 -5.75 -8.97
C GLU A 356 -13.92 -4.81 -8.50
N ILE A 357 -14.19 -3.53 -8.29
CA ILE A 357 -13.18 -2.51 -7.89
C ILE A 357 -12.74 -2.69 -6.44
N VAL A 358 -13.56 -3.34 -5.61
CA VAL A 358 -13.17 -3.74 -4.25
C VAL A 358 -12.45 -5.09 -4.30
N ASN A 359 -12.88 -5.97 -5.20
CA ASN A 359 -12.30 -7.29 -5.42
C ASN A 359 -11.16 -7.26 -6.46
N GLY A 360 -10.46 -6.13 -6.56
CA GLY A 360 -9.28 -5.98 -7.40
C GLY A 360 -8.24 -7.02 -7.00
N ALA A 361 -8.15 -8.07 -7.83
CA ALA A 361 -7.65 -9.39 -7.51
C ALA A 361 -8.55 -10.17 -6.52
N PRO A 362 -8.85 -11.46 -6.81
CA PRO A 362 -9.54 -12.31 -5.86
C PRO A 362 -8.82 -12.19 -4.51
N THR A 363 -9.58 -12.28 -3.41
CA THR A 363 -9.04 -12.82 -2.16
C THR A 363 -8.62 -14.25 -2.43
N GLN A 364 -7.51 -14.41 -3.14
CA GLN A 364 -6.83 -15.64 -3.41
C GLN A 364 -5.53 -15.52 -2.65
N GLU A 365 -5.46 -16.30 -1.59
CA GLU A 365 -4.23 -16.93 -1.11
C GLU A 365 -3.57 -17.82 -2.20
N GLU A 366 -3.93 -17.68 -3.49
CA GLU A 366 -3.26 -18.36 -4.59
C GLU A 366 -2.22 -17.42 -5.19
N PRO A 367 -0.93 -17.80 -5.18
CA PRO A 367 0.08 -17.09 -5.95
C PRO A 367 -0.20 -17.34 -7.43
N THR A 368 -1.04 -16.50 -8.05
CA THR A 368 -1.22 -16.52 -9.49
C THR A 368 0.12 -16.21 -10.13
N VAL A 369 0.71 -17.18 -10.80
CA VAL A 369 1.99 -17.05 -11.52
C VAL A 369 1.79 -16.01 -12.63
N TYR A 370 2.14 -14.76 -12.36
CA TYR A 370 2.08 -13.71 -13.35
C TYR A 370 3.12 -13.98 -14.45
N THR A 371 2.70 -13.87 -15.70
CA THR A 371 3.63 -13.87 -16.84
C THR A 371 4.57 -12.66 -16.72
N LEU A 372 5.82 -12.82 -17.13
CA LEU A 372 6.82 -11.75 -17.05
C LEU A 372 6.49 -10.65 -18.06
N GLY A 373 5.83 -9.59 -17.59
CA GLY A 373 5.49 -8.42 -18.41
C GLY A 373 6.69 -7.53 -18.71
N LEU A 374 6.59 -6.75 -19.79
CA LEU A 374 7.61 -5.78 -20.20
C LEU A 374 7.92 -4.74 -19.10
N SER A 375 6.95 -4.42 -18.23
CA SER A 375 7.14 -3.49 -17.12
C SER A 375 8.27 -3.91 -16.17
N LYS A 376 8.43 -5.21 -15.91
CA LYS A 376 9.49 -5.78 -15.06
C LYS A 376 10.87 -5.84 -15.77
N LEU A 377 10.91 -5.71 -17.11
CA LEU A 377 12.15 -5.73 -17.92
C LEU A 377 12.68 -4.33 -18.28
N LYS A 378 11.98 -3.26 -17.88
CA LYS A 378 12.39 -1.87 -18.20
C LYS A 378 13.79 -1.53 -17.69
N GLY A 379 14.16 -1.94 -16.46
CA GLY A 379 15.48 -1.65 -15.88
C GLY A 379 16.65 -2.17 -16.73
N PRO A 380 16.72 -3.49 -17.01
CA PRO A 380 17.75 -4.05 -17.89
C PRO A 380 17.83 -3.37 -19.27
N LEU A 381 16.67 -3.06 -19.88
CA LEU A 381 16.62 -2.37 -21.19
C LEU A 381 17.18 -0.94 -21.12
N ILE A 382 16.89 -0.20 -20.04
CA ILE A 382 17.44 1.15 -19.82
C ILE A 382 18.96 1.08 -19.66
N ILE A 383 19.48 0.13 -18.88
CA ILE A 383 20.93 -0.05 -18.67
C ILE A 383 21.63 -0.36 -19.99
N TYR A 384 21.05 -1.26 -20.79
CA TYR A 384 21.56 -1.58 -22.13
C TYR A 384 21.58 -0.33 -23.03
N GLY A 385 20.49 0.44 -23.06
CA GLY A 385 20.42 1.70 -23.82
C GLY A 385 21.49 2.71 -23.40
N MET A 386 21.70 2.90 -22.09
CA MET A 386 22.76 3.75 -21.56
C MET A 386 24.15 3.27 -21.98
N GLY A 387 24.40 1.96 -21.93
CA GLY A 387 25.65 1.36 -22.37
C GLY A 387 25.93 1.57 -23.86
N ALA A 388 24.94 1.39 -24.72
CA ALA A 388 25.08 1.61 -26.16
C ALA A 388 25.41 3.08 -26.49
N VAL A 389 24.77 4.03 -25.81
CA VAL A 389 25.07 5.46 -25.96
C VAL A 389 26.48 5.79 -25.49
N ALA A 390 26.91 5.25 -24.35
CA ALA A 390 28.26 5.45 -23.83
C ALA A 390 29.32 4.93 -24.83
N THR A 391 29.12 3.74 -25.39
CA THR A 391 30.00 3.16 -26.42
C THR A 391 30.06 4.03 -27.69
N LEU A 392 28.93 4.60 -28.10
CA LEU A 392 28.90 5.50 -29.25
C LEU A 392 29.70 6.79 -28.97
N ILE A 393 29.55 7.36 -27.78
CA ILE A 393 30.30 8.56 -27.36
C ILE A 393 31.81 8.26 -27.34
N THR A 394 32.23 7.13 -26.77
CA THR A 394 33.64 6.75 -26.72
C THR A 394 34.20 6.53 -28.13
N LEU A 395 33.46 5.86 -29.01
CA LEU A 395 33.86 5.67 -30.40
C LEU A 395 34.03 7.00 -31.14
N CYS A 396 33.07 7.92 -30.98
CA CYS A 396 33.17 9.26 -31.57
C CYS A 396 34.38 10.04 -31.02
N ALA A 397 34.67 9.92 -29.72
CA ALA A 397 35.83 10.55 -29.11
C ALA A 397 37.15 9.96 -29.62
N GLU A 398 37.24 8.64 -29.79
CA GLU A 398 38.40 7.96 -30.37
C GLU A 398 38.65 8.41 -31.82
N LEU A 399 37.61 8.42 -32.65
CA LEU A 399 37.71 8.91 -34.03
C LEU A 399 38.11 10.39 -34.12
N ALA A 400 37.60 11.23 -33.22
CA ALA A 400 37.98 12.64 -33.13
C ALA A 400 39.43 12.83 -32.66
N TRP A 401 39.93 11.94 -31.79
CA TRP A 401 41.32 11.95 -31.33
C TRP A 401 42.28 11.49 -32.42
N GLU A 402 41.98 10.37 -33.09
CA GLU A 402 42.79 9.85 -34.19
C GLU A 402 42.83 10.79 -35.38
N SER A 403 41.71 11.41 -35.76
CA SER A 403 41.68 12.41 -36.84
C SER A 403 42.53 13.65 -36.54
N LYS A 404 42.58 14.12 -35.28
CA LYS A 404 43.48 15.21 -34.86
C LYS A 404 44.95 14.78 -34.88
N CYS A 405 45.28 13.56 -34.45
CA CYS A 405 46.62 13.00 -34.57
C CYS A 405 47.04 12.86 -36.04
N PHE A 406 46.14 12.40 -36.91
CA PHE A 406 46.40 12.26 -38.34
C PHE A 406 46.62 13.63 -39.00
N CYS A 407 45.84 14.66 -38.64
CA CYS A 407 46.05 16.04 -39.10
C CYS A 407 47.39 16.63 -38.61
N PHE A 408 47.78 16.36 -37.36
CA PHE A 408 49.05 16.83 -36.78
C PHE A 408 50.28 16.12 -37.40
N ILE A 409 50.14 14.85 -37.79
CA ILE A 409 51.15 14.10 -38.54
C ILE A 409 51.25 14.63 -39.98
N TRP A 410 50.13 14.97 -40.63
CA TRP A 410 50.14 15.53 -41.99
C TRP A 410 50.75 16.94 -42.04
N GLN A 411 50.60 17.76 -40.99
CA GLN A 411 51.30 19.04 -40.88
C GLN A 411 52.81 18.92 -40.66
N ASN A 412 53.31 17.78 -40.15
CA ASN A 412 54.73 17.58 -39.81
C ASN A 412 55.48 16.55 -40.67
N GLY A 413 54.84 15.93 -41.68
CA GLY A 413 55.41 14.85 -42.48
C GLY A 413 55.53 15.17 -43.97
N LYS A 414 56.72 15.56 -44.43
CA LYS A 414 57.12 15.47 -45.84
C LYS A 414 56.87 14.06 -46.38
N LEU A 415 56.27 13.96 -47.58
CA LEU A 415 56.35 12.77 -48.42
C LEU A 415 57.83 12.42 -48.67
N ILE A 416 58.22 11.19 -48.37
CA ILE A 416 59.39 10.56 -49.00
C ILE A 416 58.83 9.43 -49.86
N ALA A 417 59.17 9.49 -51.15
CA ALA A 417 58.89 8.47 -52.15
C ALA A 417 59.60 7.14 -51.84
#